data_AF-A0A2V7PCC6-F1
#
_entry.id   AF-A0A2V7PCC6-F1
#
_cell.length_a   1.000
_cell.length_b   1.000
_cell.length_c   1.000
_cell.angle_alpha   90.00
_cell.angle_beta   90.00
_cell.angle_gamma   90.00
#
_symmetry.space_group_name_H-M   'P 1'
#
loop_
_entity.id
_entity.type
_entity.pdbx_description
1 polymer ?
#
loop_
_entity_poly.entity_id
_entity_poly.type
_entity_poly.pdbx_seq_one_letter_code
_entity_poly.pdbx_strand_id
1 'polypeptide(L)'
;LERHLPDLLARHRPDLVLYLAGADPYRMDQLGGLSLTLEGLRRRDRMVFERAMAAGIPVAVCLAGGYATRTDDTVEIHCTTVREAAAALARWPEVQK
;
A
#
# COMPACT_ATOMS: atom_id res chain seq x y z
N LEU A 1 0.08 0.03 11.86
CA LEU A 1 0.06 1.15 10.90
C LEU A 1 -0.79 2.32 11.36
N GLU A 2 -2.08 2.12 11.70
CA GLU A 2 -3.00 3.20 12.10
C GLU A 2 -2.44 4.14 13.17
N ARG A 3 -1.78 3.57 14.20
CA ARG A 3 -1.21 4.33 15.31
C ARG A 3 -0.01 5.20 14.94
N HIS A 4 0.86 4.74 14.05
CA HIS A 4 2.20 5.33 13.88
C HIS A 4 2.40 6.07 12.55
N LEU A 5 1.66 5.70 11.51
CA LEU A 5 1.83 6.30 10.19
C LEU A 5 1.46 7.81 10.17
N PRO A 6 0.34 8.26 10.76
CA PRO A 6 0.00 9.69 10.79
C PRO A 6 1.08 10.52 11.51
N ASP A 7 1.51 10.06 12.69
CA ASP A 7 2.56 10.71 13.48
C ASP A 7 3.89 10.79 12.71
N LEU A 8 4.25 9.72 12.00
CA LEU A 8 5.47 9.68 11.19
C LEU A 8 5.44 10.71 10.06
N LEU A 9 4.33 10.77 9.32
CA LEU A 9 4.15 11.74 8.22
C LEU A 9 4.15 13.18 8.73
N ALA A 10 3.46 13.46 9.85
CA ALA A 10 3.39 14.80 10.43
C ALA A 10 4.75 15.31 10.96
N ARG A 11 5.56 14.40 11.53
CA ARG A 11 6.88 14.72 12.07
C ARG A 11 7.93 14.93 10.98
N HIS A 12 7.99 14.05 9.99
CA HIS A 12 9.04 14.08 8.96
C HIS A 12 8.70 15.00 7.79
N ARG A 13 7.41 15.21 7.49
CA ARG A 13 6.91 16.04 6.37
C ARG A 13 7.67 15.78 5.06
N PRO A 14 7.74 14.52 4.59
CA PRO A 14 8.46 14.22 3.37
C PRO A 14 7.77 14.84 2.16
N ASP A 15 8.55 15.25 1.16
CA ASP A 15 8.04 15.72 -0.13
C ASP A 15 7.49 14.57 -1.00
N LEU A 16 7.91 13.34 -0.74
CA LEU A 16 7.49 12.13 -1.46
C LEU A 16 7.58 10.90 -0.55
N VAL A 17 6.60 10.00 -0.65
CA VAL A 17 6.68 8.64 -0.10
C VAL A 17 6.98 7.64 -1.20
N LEU A 18 8.08 6.89 -1.05
CA LEU A 18 8.34 5.69 -1.84
C LEU A 18 7.73 4.48 -1.12
N TYR A 19 6.57 4.02 -1.57
CA TYR A 19 5.87 2.90 -0.95
C TYR A 19 6.31 1.57 -1.58
N LEU A 20 7.13 0.81 -0.85
CA LEU A 20 7.54 -0.54 -1.20
C LEU A 20 6.43 -1.54 -0.85
N ALA A 21 5.57 -1.84 -1.82
CA ALA A 21 4.37 -2.65 -1.65
C ALA A 21 4.68 -4.15 -1.80
N GLY A 22 5.23 -4.76 -0.74
CA GLY A 22 5.44 -6.20 -0.66
C GLY A 22 4.14 -6.98 -0.49
N ALA A 23 4.01 -8.09 -1.19
CA ALA A 23 2.96 -9.10 -1.03
C ALA A 23 3.34 -10.19 -0.01
N ASP A 24 4.62 -10.27 0.38
CA ASP A 24 5.13 -11.26 1.32
C ASP A 24 4.50 -11.31 2.73
N PRO A 25 3.76 -10.30 3.24
CA PRO A 25 3.05 -10.46 4.50
C PRO A 25 1.81 -11.38 4.42
N TYR A 26 1.46 -11.86 3.22
CA TYR A 26 0.33 -12.73 2.98
C TYR A 26 0.49 -14.06 3.71
N ARG A 27 -0.59 -14.57 4.31
CA ARG A 27 -0.59 -15.80 5.12
C ARG A 27 -0.15 -17.08 4.39
N MET A 28 -0.23 -17.09 3.05
CA MET A 28 0.23 -18.23 2.22
C MET A 28 1.55 -17.92 1.51
N ASP A 29 2.24 -16.84 1.89
CA ASP A 29 3.58 -16.53 1.42
C ASP A 29 4.60 -17.50 2.00
N GLN A 30 5.55 -17.93 1.18
CA GLN A 30 6.56 -18.90 1.58
C GLN A 30 7.73 -18.27 2.36
N LEU A 31 7.95 -16.95 2.24
CA LEU A 31 9.12 -16.26 2.80
C LEU A 31 8.77 -15.24 3.89
N GLY A 32 7.59 -14.59 3.83
CA GLY A 32 7.31 -13.44 4.70
C GLY A 32 6.81 -13.76 6.12
N GLY A 33 6.28 -14.95 6.37
CA GLY A 33 6.00 -15.45 7.73
C GLY A 33 4.96 -14.66 8.55
N LEU A 34 4.17 -13.79 7.91
CA LEU A 34 3.07 -13.04 8.52
C LEU A 34 1.72 -13.64 8.11
N SER A 35 0.64 -13.22 8.78
CA SER A 35 -0.68 -13.83 8.63
C SER A 35 -1.73 -12.89 8.01
N LEU A 36 -1.34 -11.98 7.11
CA LEU A 36 -2.31 -11.10 6.47
C LEU A 36 -3.16 -11.87 5.46
N THR A 37 -4.45 -11.53 5.42
CA THR A 37 -5.36 -11.98 4.35
C THR A 37 -5.23 -11.04 3.14
N LEU A 38 -5.81 -11.42 1.99
CA LEU A 38 -5.92 -10.53 0.83
C LEU A 38 -6.61 -9.20 1.20
N GLU A 39 -7.69 -9.27 1.98
CA GLU A 39 -8.38 -8.07 2.48
C GLU A 39 -7.52 -7.27 3.47
N GLY A 40 -6.70 -7.95 4.28
CA GLY A 40 -5.74 -7.30 5.17
C GLY A 40 -4.68 -6.50 4.40
N LEU A 41 -4.17 -7.04 3.29
CA LEU A 41 -3.25 -6.36 2.39
C LEU A 41 -3.92 -5.19 1.65
N ARG A 42 -5.15 -5.37 1.17
CA ARG A 42 -5.96 -4.29 0.60
C ARG A 42 -6.12 -3.13 1.58
N ARG A 43 -6.53 -3.42 2.82
CA ARG A 43 -6.69 -2.42 3.89
C ARG A 43 -5.36 -1.72 4.20
N ARG A 44 -4.25 -2.46 4.24
CA ARG A 44 -2.91 -1.90 4.43
C ARG A 44 -2.60 -0.86 3.36
N ASP A 45 -2.76 -1.22 2.09
CA ASP A 45 -2.45 -0.33 0.95
C ASP A 45 -3.34 0.91 0.97
N ARG A 46 -4.66 0.72 1.15
CA ARG A 46 -5.62 1.83 1.30
C ARG A 46 -5.22 2.80 2.40
N MET A 47 -4.86 2.28 3.58
CA MET A 47 -4.45 3.12 4.70
C MET A 47 -3.19 3.93 4.38
N VAL A 48 -2.21 3.36 3.66
CA VAL A 48 -1.01 4.12 3.27
C VAL A 48 -1.39 5.28 2.35
N PHE A 49 -2.16 5.00 1.30
CA PHE A 49 -2.56 6.02 0.33
C PHE A 49 -3.45 7.11 0.96
N GLU A 50 -4.44 6.73 1.78
CA GLU A 50 -5.33 7.70 2.42
C GLU A 50 -4.60 8.60 3.41
N ARG A 51 -3.64 8.07 4.18
CA ARG A 51 -2.88 8.89 5.14
C ARG A 51 -1.88 9.82 4.44
N ALA A 52 -1.22 9.37 3.39
CA ALA A 52 -0.33 10.22 2.60
C ALA A 52 -1.12 11.34 1.89
N MET A 53 -2.26 11.00 1.27
CA MET A 53 -3.14 11.97 0.63
C MET A 53 -3.73 12.99 1.62
N ALA A 54 -4.18 12.55 2.81
CA ALA A 54 -4.65 13.45 3.85
C ALA A 54 -3.56 14.42 4.35
N ALA A 55 -2.28 14.02 4.25
CA ALA A 55 -1.15 14.86 4.55
C ALA A 55 -0.67 15.72 3.36
N GLY A 56 -1.30 15.59 2.18
CA GLY A 56 -0.89 16.30 0.96
C GLY A 56 0.43 15.81 0.37
N ILE A 57 0.83 14.57 0.68
CA ILE A 57 2.13 14.02 0.27
C ILE A 57 1.92 13.02 -0.88
N PRO A 58 2.58 13.21 -2.04
CA PRO A 58 2.47 12.27 -3.15
C PRO A 58 3.15 10.93 -2.81
N VAL A 59 2.66 9.86 -3.45
CA VAL A 59 3.18 8.50 -3.25
C VAL A 59 3.61 7.93 -4.60
N ALA A 60 4.85 7.46 -4.68
CA ALA A 60 5.31 6.59 -5.76
C ALA A 60 5.31 5.15 -5.26
N VAL A 61 4.64 4.25 -5.99
CA VAL A 61 4.49 2.84 -5.61
C VAL A 61 5.52 1.99 -6.33
N CYS A 62 6.23 1.15 -5.58
CA CYS A 62 7.10 0.12 -6.11
C CYS A 62 6.58 -1.25 -5.63
N LEU A 63 6.11 -2.08 -6.56
CA LEU A 63 5.71 -3.45 -6.25
C LEU A 63 6.96 -4.23 -5.84
N ALA A 64 6.87 -5.00 -4.75
CA ALA A 64 8.00 -5.71 -4.18
C ALA A 64 7.72 -7.22 -4.03
N GLY A 65 8.49 -7.91 -3.19
CA GLY A 65 8.45 -9.37 -3.03
C GLY A 65 7.05 -9.96 -2.83
N GLY A 66 6.90 -11.22 -3.17
CA GLY A 66 5.65 -11.96 -3.16
C GLY A 66 5.89 -13.36 -3.68
N TYR A 67 5.72 -14.34 -2.81
CA TYR A 67 6.13 -15.73 -2.97
C TYR A 67 5.00 -16.66 -2.48
N ALA A 68 3.75 -16.27 -2.72
CA ALA A 68 2.59 -17.05 -2.35
C ALA A 68 2.68 -18.46 -2.94
N THR A 69 2.21 -19.48 -2.21
CA THR A 69 2.14 -20.86 -2.72
C THR A 69 1.40 -20.94 -4.06
N ARG A 70 0.41 -20.06 -4.26
CA ARG A 70 -0.29 -19.87 -5.53
C ARG A 70 0.14 -18.54 -6.14
N THR A 71 0.73 -18.56 -7.33
CA THR A 71 1.13 -17.35 -8.06
C THR A 71 -0.04 -16.39 -8.29
N ASP A 72 -1.25 -16.91 -8.53
CA ASP A 72 -2.46 -16.12 -8.71
C ASP A 72 -2.74 -15.18 -7.52
N ASP A 73 -2.41 -15.62 -6.29
CA ASP A 73 -2.61 -14.79 -5.10
C ASP A 73 -1.63 -13.60 -5.10
N THR A 74 -0.36 -13.82 -5.46
CA THR A 74 0.62 -12.72 -5.62
C THR A 74 0.20 -11.74 -6.71
N VAL A 75 -0.29 -12.24 -7.85
CA VAL A 75 -0.82 -11.39 -8.93
C VAL A 75 -2.00 -10.57 -8.43
N GLU A 76 -2.97 -11.18 -7.74
CA GLU A 76 -4.15 -10.47 -7.25
C GLU A 76 -3.79 -9.44 -6.16
N ILE A 77 -2.78 -9.71 -5.32
CA ILE A 77 -2.26 -8.73 -4.35
C ILE A 77 -1.71 -7.51 -5.09
N HIS A 78 -0.82 -7.70 -6.07
CA HIS A 78 -0.24 -6.59 -6.83
C HIS A 78 -1.30 -5.82 -7.62
N CYS A 79 -2.24 -6.53 -8.28
CA CYS A 79 -3.35 -5.88 -8.96
C CYS A 79 -4.23 -5.09 -7.97
N THR A 80 -4.49 -5.61 -6.77
CA THR A 80 -5.21 -4.89 -5.73
C THR A 80 -4.46 -3.64 -5.28
N THR A 81 -3.14 -3.69 -5.07
CA THR A 81 -2.33 -2.50 -4.77
C THR A 81 -2.49 -1.43 -5.84
N VAL A 82 -2.42 -1.81 -7.13
CA VAL A 82 -2.61 -0.88 -8.26
C VAL A 82 -4.02 -0.30 -8.28
N ARG A 83 -5.06 -1.10 -8.03
CA ARG A 83 -6.45 -0.62 -7.97
C ARG A 83 -6.67 0.37 -6.83
N GLU A 84 -6.11 0.12 -5.65
CA GLU A 84 -6.20 1.05 -4.51
C GLU A 84 -5.40 2.34 -4.77
N ALA A 85 -4.24 2.25 -5.42
CA ALA A 85 -3.47 3.42 -5.83
C ALA A 85 -4.24 4.27 -6.87
N ALA A 86 -4.86 3.63 -7.86
CA ALA A 86 -5.68 4.30 -8.86
C ALA A 86 -6.91 4.97 -8.23
N ALA A 87 -7.57 4.31 -7.28
CA ALA A 87 -8.70 4.88 -6.55
C ALA A 87 -8.30 6.10 -5.69
N ALA A 88 -7.11 6.07 -5.08
CA ALA A 88 -6.57 7.22 -4.37
C ALA A 88 -6.21 8.37 -5.33
N LEU A 89 -5.56 8.06 -6.45
CA LEU A 89 -5.21 9.04 -7.47
C LEU A 89 -6.43 9.74 -8.06
N ALA A 90 -7.53 9.01 -8.29
CA ALA A 90 -8.79 9.58 -8.76
C ALA A 90 -9.41 10.58 -7.77
N ARG A 91 -8.99 10.59 -6.50
CA ARG A 91 -9.42 11.55 -5.48
C ARG A 91 -8.41 12.68 -5.28
N TRP A 92 -7.28 12.65 -5.98
CA TRP A 92 -6.21 13.62 -5.83
C TRP A 92 -6.63 15.00 -6.41
N PRO A 93 -6.47 16.11 -5.67
CA PRO A 93 -7.07 17.40 -6.04
C PRO A 93 -6.67 17.92 -7.43
N GLU A 94 -5.42 17.72 -7.84
CA GLU A 94 -4.89 18.17 -9.13
C GLU A 94 -5.38 17.33 -10.31
N VAL A 95 -5.85 16.10 -10.08
CA VAL A 95 -6.40 15.21 -11.11
C VAL A 95 -7.89 15.49 -11.36
N GLN A 96 -8.56 16.14 -10.40
CA GLN A 96 -9.99 16.48 -10.48
C GLN A 96 -10.28 17.83 -11.16
N LYS A 97 -9.24 18.57 -11.56
CA LYS A 97 -9.34 19.83 -12.32
C LYS A 97 -9.28 19.56 -13.81
#